data_AF-K9G182-F1
#
_entry.id   AF-K9G182-F1
#
_cell.length_a   1.000
_cell.length_b   1.000
_cell.length_c   1.000
_cell.angle_alpha   90.00
_cell.angle_beta   90.00
_cell.angle_gamma   90.00
#
_symmetry.space_group_name_H-M   'P 1'
#
loop_
_entity.id
_entity.type
_entity.pdbx_description
1 polymer ?
#
loop_
_entity_poly.entity_id
_entity_poly.type
_entity_poly.pdbx_seq_one_letter_code
_entity_poly.pdbx_strand_id
1 'polypeptide(L)'
;MLAFTAIHTAAHYINFYNIEKDHIRPELAVEIHFARASGITGHVMLLCMMLIYTTAHHRIRQQAYETFWYGHHLFIPFMLALYTHATGCFVRDTASPISPFAGRKFWDHCLGYEGWRWELVIGALYLFERLYREIRSRRVTVITKVIRHPYAAMEIQFQKPSMKYKAGQWVFLQVPDVSSTQWHPFTITSCPFDPYLSIHVRQVGDFTRALGDALGCGPAQAKDLEGLDPNGMYEVALQNGQTMPAMRVDGPYGAPAEDVFDNEIAVLIGTGIGVTPWASILKNIWHLRSGPNPPSRLRRVEFIWVCKDTSSFEWFQALLSSLEAQSANAAASEGSAEFLRIHTYLTQRLDADTAANIYLNSVGQALDPLTELKSRTNFGRPDFKRLFTAMRLGLLDQSYMAGLHSAATTDIGVYFCGPNTAAMQISVAAKSSSTKDVRFKFWKEHF
;
A
#
# COMPACT_ATOMS: atom_id res chain seq x y z
N MET A 1 17.95 -19.91 -2.82
CA MET A 1 18.72 -19.75 -1.57
C MET A 1 18.62 -20.98 -0.69
N LEU A 2 17.45 -21.35 -0.14
CA LEU A 2 17.30 -22.52 0.75
C LEU A 2 17.94 -23.82 0.21
N ALA A 3 17.72 -24.15 -1.07
CA ALA A 3 18.29 -25.36 -1.67
C ALA A 3 19.82 -25.36 -1.63
N PHE A 4 20.47 -24.25 -2.01
CA PHE A 4 21.93 -24.15 -1.97
C PHE A 4 22.48 -24.14 -0.54
N THR A 5 21.77 -23.53 0.41
CA THR A 5 22.13 -23.63 1.84
C THR A 5 22.08 -25.07 2.31
N ALA A 6 21.03 -25.83 1.98
CA ALA A 6 20.91 -27.23 2.36
C ALA A 6 22.04 -28.09 1.74
N ILE A 7 22.35 -27.88 0.45
CA ILE A 7 23.46 -28.55 -0.22
C ILE A 7 24.80 -28.20 0.44
N HIS A 8 25.04 -26.91 0.72
CA HIS A 8 26.26 -26.43 1.37
C HIS A 8 26.43 -27.05 2.77
N THR A 9 25.37 -27.05 3.58
CA THR A 9 25.39 -27.66 4.91
C THR A 9 25.63 -29.16 4.83
N ALA A 10 24.90 -29.88 3.97
CA ALA A 10 25.08 -31.33 3.79
C ALA A 10 26.50 -31.68 3.32
N ALA A 11 27.06 -30.90 2.38
CA ALA A 11 28.43 -31.07 1.93
C ALA A 11 29.43 -30.86 3.08
N HIS A 12 29.22 -29.86 3.94
CA HIS A 12 30.07 -29.67 5.12
C HIS A 12 29.97 -30.82 6.13
N TYR A 13 28.78 -31.37 6.37
CA TYR A 13 28.60 -32.52 7.25
C TYR A 13 29.38 -33.75 6.73
N ILE A 14 29.29 -34.01 5.42
CA ILE A 14 30.07 -35.08 4.77
C ILE A 14 31.57 -34.80 4.86
N ASN A 15 31.99 -33.55 4.62
CA ASN A 15 33.40 -33.17 4.69
C ASN A 15 33.98 -33.32 6.10
N PHE A 16 33.23 -32.96 7.14
CA PHE A 16 33.73 -33.10 8.52
C PHE A 16 33.87 -34.56 8.91
N TYR A 17 32.94 -35.42 8.50
CA TYR A 17 33.05 -36.86 8.66
C TYR A 17 34.28 -37.44 7.93
N ASN A 18 34.51 -37.03 6.68
CA ASN A 18 35.68 -37.48 5.92
C ASN A 18 37.00 -36.98 6.51
N ILE A 19 37.05 -35.75 7.05
CA ILE A 19 38.24 -35.20 7.73
C ILE A 19 38.61 -36.06 8.94
N GLU A 20 37.63 -36.47 9.75
CA GLU A 20 37.83 -37.37 10.89
C GLU A 20 38.27 -38.77 10.41
N LYS A 21 37.53 -39.35 9.47
CA LYS A 21 37.79 -40.70 8.95
C LYS A 21 39.19 -40.84 8.35
N ASP A 22 39.57 -39.88 7.50
CA ASP A 22 40.84 -39.90 6.77
C ASP A 22 41.99 -39.28 7.59
N HIS A 23 41.74 -38.88 8.85
CA HIS A 23 42.70 -38.28 9.77
C HIS A 23 43.45 -37.08 9.15
N ILE A 24 42.75 -36.28 8.34
CA ILE A 24 43.33 -35.09 7.68
C ILE A 24 43.69 -34.04 8.73
N ARG A 25 42.96 -33.99 9.85
CA ARG A 25 43.20 -33.10 10.98
C ARG A 25 42.95 -33.83 12.31
N PRO A 26 43.52 -33.37 13.43
CA PRO A 26 43.38 -34.07 14.71
C PRO A 26 42.02 -33.90 15.38
N GLU A 27 41.17 -32.97 14.93
CA GLU A 27 39.86 -32.72 15.53
C GLU A 27 38.80 -33.73 15.08
N LEU A 28 37.92 -34.11 16.00
CA LEU A 28 36.75 -34.94 15.70
C LEU A 28 35.69 -34.13 14.92
N ALA A 29 34.85 -34.78 14.12
CA ALA A 29 33.80 -34.09 13.37
C ALA A 29 32.85 -33.30 14.29
N VAL A 30 32.54 -33.83 15.48
CA VAL A 30 31.72 -33.15 16.50
C VAL A 30 32.40 -31.87 17.00
N GLU A 31 33.72 -31.90 17.22
CA GLU A 31 34.48 -30.72 17.63
C GLU A 31 34.49 -29.66 16.52
N ILE A 32 34.60 -30.08 15.25
CA ILE A 32 34.49 -29.17 14.10
C ILE A 32 33.09 -28.53 14.03
N HIS A 33 32.03 -29.29 14.31
CA HIS A 33 30.66 -28.77 14.29
C HIS A 33 30.37 -27.74 15.39
N PHE A 34 30.88 -27.95 16.61
CA PHE A 34 30.41 -27.20 17.79
C PHE A 34 31.49 -26.38 18.51
N ALA A 35 32.77 -26.61 18.24
CA ALA A 35 33.87 -25.85 18.85
C ALA A 35 34.59 -24.91 17.87
N ARG A 36 34.45 -25.13 16.55
CA ARG A 36 35.01 -24.24 15.53
C ARG A 36 34.04 -23.11 15.17
N ALA A 37 34.59 -21.92 14.94
CA ALA A 37 33.83 -20.73 14.57
C ALA A 37 32.90 -20.96 13.37
N SER A 38 33.38 -21.66 12.33
CA SER A 38 32.58 -22.02 11.14
C SER A 38 31.40 -22.94 11.48
N GLY A 39 31.61 -23.92 12.36
CA GLY A 39 30.55 -24.80 12.83
C GLY A 39 29.48 -24.06 13.64
N ILE A 40 29.89 -23.29 14.65
CA ILE A 40 28.98 -22.53 15.53
C ILE A 40 28.14 -21.53 14.70
N THR A 41 28.81 -20.68 13.92
CA THR A 41 28.13 -19.67 13.09
C THR A 41 27.22 -20.31 12.04
N GLY A 42 27.61 -21.47 11.48
CA GLY A 42 26.77 -22.24 10.57
C GLY A 42 25.45 -22.69 11.20
N HIS A 43 25.47 -23.24 12.42
CA HIS A 43 24.26 -23.64 13.14
C HIS A 43 23.39 -22.45 13.54
N VAL A 44 23.99 -21.34 13.97
CA VAL A 44 23.26 -20.08 14.24
C VAL A 44 22.53 -19.61 12.98
N MET A 45 23.21 -19.57 11.83
CA MET A 45 22.59 -19.18 10.56
C MET A 45 21.45 -20.11 10.16
N LEU A 46 21.60 -21.44 10.33
CA LEU A 46 20.55 -22.41 10.03
C LEU A 46 19.30 -22.20 10.91
N LEU A 47 19.49 -21.96 12.21
CA LEU A 47 18.39 -21.65 13.12
C LEU A 47 17.68 -20.34 12.72
N CYS A 48 18.44 -19.27 12.47
CA CYS A 48 17.88 -18.01 11.99
C CYS A 48 17.11 -18.19 10.68
N MET A 49 17.66 -18.90 9.70
CA MET A 49 16.98 -19.19 8.44
C MET A 49 15.70 -20.00 8.65
N MET A 50 15.72 -21.05 9.47
CA MET A 50 14.53 -21.84 9.76
C MET A 50 13.40 -20.95 10.28
N LEU A 51 13.69 -20.07 11.26
CA LEU A 51 12.71 -19.16 11.83
C LEU A 51 12.23 -18.12 10.82
N ILE A 52 13.15 -17.45 10.11
CA ILE A 52 12.82 -16.43 9.09
C ILE A 52 11.91 -17.00 8.00
N TYR A 53 12.26 -18.16 7.44
CA TYR A 53 11.50 -18.75 6.33
C TYR A 53 10.15 -19.30 6.79
N THR A 54 10.09 -19.86 8.00
CA THR A 54 8.81 -20.32 8.57
C THR A 54 7.87 -19.14 8.74
N THR A 55 8.30 -18.07 9.42
CA THR A 55 7.42 -16.92 9.66
C THR A 55 7.13 -16.10 8.39
N ALA A 56 8.01 -16.13 7.39
CA ALA A 56 7.79 -15.52 6.08
C ALA A 56 6.84 -16.31 5.16
N HIS A 57 6.43 -17.52 5.54
CA HIS A 57 5.48 -18.28 4.76
C HIS A 57 4.16 -17.52 4.61
N HIS A 58 3.59 -17.48 3.39
CA HIS A 58 2.48 -16.57 3.05
C HIS A 58 1.28 -16.67 4.00
N ARG A 59 0.92 -17.88 4.44
CA ARG A 59 -0.19 -18.10 5.40
C ARG A 59 0.11 -17.50 6.77
N ILE A 60 1.33 -17.70 7.28
CA ILE A 60 1.74 -17.20 8.60
C ILE A 60 1.83 -15.68 8.56
N ARG A 61 2.48 -15.11 7.54
CA ARG A 61 2.55 -13.65 7.37
C ARG A 61 1.18 -12.97 7.29
N GLN A 62 0.19 -13.62 6.67
CA GLN A 62 -1.16 -13.07 6.57
C GLN A 62 -1.97 -13.20 7.88
N GLN A 63 -1.69 -14.22 8.70
CA GLN A 63 -2.40 -14.46 9.96
C GLN A 63 -1.74 -13.76 11.16
N ALA A 64 -0.42 -13.68 11.18
CA ALA A 64 0.40 -13.17 12.28
C ALA A 64 1.55 -12.31 11.74
N TYR A 65 1.21 -11.11 11.28
CA TYR A 65 2.18 -10.19 10.67
C TYR A 65 3.29 -9.77 11.64
N GLU A 66 3.00 -9.59 12.93
CA GLU A 66 4.00 -9.24 13.95
C GLU A 66 5.05 -10.35 14.12
N THR A 67 4.62 -11.60 14.21
CA THR A 67 5.53 -12.76 14.28
C THR A 67 6.42 -12.85 13.04
N PHE A 68 5.85 -12.57 11.87
CA PHE A 68 6.63 -12.39 10.64
C PHE A 68 7.66 -11.28 10.80
N TRP A 69 7.25 -10.08 11.22
CA TRP A 69 8.11 -8.90 11.30
C TRP A 69 9.28 -9.11 12.26
N TYR A 70 9.02 -9.55 13.50
CA TYR A 70 10.08 -9.84 14.48
C TYR A 70 10.95 -11.01 14.03
N GLY A 71 10.36 -12.08 13.49
CA GLY A 71 11.11 -13.21 12.96
C GLY A 71 12.02 -12.80 11.79
N HIS A 72 11.59 -11.89 10.92
CA HIS A 72 12.39 -11.41 9.80
C HIS A 72 13.63 -10.64 10.27
N HIS A 73 13.56 -9.90 11.40
CA HIS A 73 14.70 -9.16 11.97
C HIS A 73 15.84 -10.05 12.46
N LEU A 74 15.64 -11.38 12.55
CA LEU A 74 16.73 -12.35 12.72
C LEU A 74 17.73 -12.33 11.55
N PHE A 75 17.47 -11.58 10.47
CA PHE A 75 18.49 -11.28 9.47
C PHE A 75 19.72 -10.59 10.09
N ILE A 76 19.58 -9.82 11.17
CA ILE A 76 20.70 -9.14 11.84
C ILE A 76 21.70 -10.16 12.42
N PRO A 77 21.32 -11.06 13.36
CA PRO A 77 22.23 -12.09 13.84
C PRO A 77 22.68 -13.04 12.72
N PHE A 78 21.84 -13.33 11.72
CA PHE A 78 22.26 -14.10 10.54
C PHE A 78 23.41 -13.42 9.80
N MET A 79 23.33 -12.12 9.51
CA MET A 79 24.39 -11.40 8.78
C MET A 79 25.67 -11.27 9.60
N LEU A 80 25.56 -11.05 10.92
CA LEU A 80 26.73 -11.06 11.81
C LEU A 80 27.43 -12.43 11.83
N ALA A 81 26.64 -13.52 11.87
CA ALA A 81 27.18 -14.87 11.78
C ALA A 81 27.80 -15.15 10.40
N LEU A 82 27.19 -14.66 9.31
CA LEU A 82 27.72 -14.81 7.95
C LEU A 82 29.08 -14.09 7.78
N TYR A 83 29.20 -12.85 8.25
CA TYR A 83 30.46 -12.09 8.18
C TYR A 83 31.57 -12.72 9.02
N THR A 84 31.22 -13.43 10.09
CA THR A 84 32.20 -14.12 10.93
C THR A 84 32.41 -15.58 10.56
N HIS A 85 31.62 -16.13 9.63
CA HIS A 85 31.58 -17.57 9.32
C HIS A 85 32.92 -18.12 8.81
N ALA A 86 33.59 -17.36 7.95
CA ALA A 86 34.86 -17.75 7.33
C ALA A 86 36.10 -17.31 8.12
N THR A 87 35.95 -16.61 9.24
CA THR A 87 37.08 -16.03 10.00
C THR A 87 38.10 -17.07 10.47
N GLY A 88 37.67 -18.32 10.71
CA GLY A 88 38.55 -19.40 11.15
C GLY A 88 39.48 -19.99 10.09
N CYS A 89 39.48 -19.49 8.84
CA CYS A 89 40.27 -20.04 7.73
C CYS A 89 40.15 -21.58 7.64
N PHE A 90 38.92 -22.07 7.77
CA PHE A 90 38.68 -23.51 7.82
C PHE A 90 38.96 -24.16 6.47
N VAL A 91 38.53 -23.52 5.38
CA VAL A 91 38.84 -23.90 4.00
C VAL A 91 40.10 -23.15 3.58
N ARG A 92 41.18 -23.88 3.33
CA ARG A 92 42.51 -23.38 3.01
C ARG A 92 43.30 -24.42 2.23
N ASP A 93 44.33 -23.97 1.54
CA ASP A 93 45.26 -24.80 0.75
C ASP A 93 46.40 -25.44 1.58
N THR A 94 46.47 -25.13 2.88
CA THR A 94 47.54 -25.57 3.79
C THR A 94 47.01 -26.39 4.98
N ALA A 95 47.81 -27.34 5.47
CA ALA A 95 47.42 -28.20 6.60
C ALA A 95 47.36 -27.42 7.93
N SER A 96 48.34 -26.55 8.19
CA SER A 96 48.48 -25.82 9.45
C SER A 96 47.45 -24.70 9.61
N PRO A 97 46.95 -24.43 10.83
CA PRO A 97 46.05 -23.32 11.08
C PRO A 97 46.73 -21.96 10.87
N ILE A 98 46.02 -21.07 10.19
CA ILE A 98 46.47 -19.70 9.95
C ILE A 98 45.62 -18.76 10.79
N SER A 99 46.29 -17.92 11.58
CA SER A 99 45.62 -16.92 12.41
C SER A 99 44.95 -15.84 11.54
N PRO A 100 43.73 -15.37 11.88
CA PRO A 100 43.09 -14.21 11.25
C PRO A 100 43.96 -12.94 11.29
N PHE A 101 44.89 -12.86 12.25
CA PHE A 101 45.80 -11.73 12.43
C PHE A 101 47.14 -11.92 11.70
N ALA A 102 47.32 -12.99 10.92
CA ALA A 102 48.57 -13.29 10.21
C ALA A 102 48.81 -12.41 8.95
N GLY A 103 48.00 -11.39 8.72
CA GLY A 103 48.15 -10.46 7.60
C GLY A 103 48.04 -11.16 6.25
N ARG A 104 49.01 -10.93 5.34
CA ARG A 104 49.00 -11.49 3.98
C ARG A 104 48.90 -13.02 3.94
N LYS A 105 49.57 -13.71 4.87
CA LYS A 105 49.52 -15.19 4.94
C LYS A 105 48.10 -15.73 5.13
N PHE A 106 47.21 -14.99 5.80
CA PHE A 106 45.81 -15.36 5.90
C PHE A 106 45.11 -15.22 4.54
N TRP A 107 45.24 -14.05 3.92
CA TRP A 107 44.55 -13.75 2.66
C TRP A 107 45.04 -14.53 1.45
N ASP A 108 46.29 -14.99 1.45
CA ASP A 108 46.86 -15.76 0.33
C ASP A 108 46.46 -17.25 0.37
N HIS A 109 46.16 -17.80 1.55
CA HIS A 109 45.96 -19.24 1.76
C HIS A 109 44.54 -19.63 2.19
N CYS A 110 43.76 -18.68 2.73
CA CYS A 110 42.38 -18.92 3.12
C CYS A 110 41.46 -18.78 1.91
N LEU A 111 40.75 -19.85 1.55
CA LEU A 111 39.83 -19.91 0.41
C LEU A 111 38.38 -19.65 0.86
N GLY A 112 38.22 -18.70 1.78
CA GLY A 112 36.98 -18.46 2.51
C GLY A 112 35.94 -17.65 1.73
N TYR A 113 34.83 -17.39 2.40
CA TYR A 113 33.78 -16.51 1.91
C TYR A 113 34.30 -15.07 1.76
N GLU A 114 34.45 -14.57 0.53
CA GLU A 114 34.85 -13.18 0.22
C GLU A 114 33.68 -12.27 -0.17
N GLY A 115 32.44 -12.79 -0.16
CA GLY A 115 31.25 -12.03 -0.52
C GLY A 115 30.98 -10.84 0.40
N TRP A 116 31.49 -10.89 1.64
CA TRP A 116 31.42 -9.81 2.63
C TRP A 116 31.89 -8.46 2.07
N ARG A 117 32.87 -8.45 1.14
CA ARG A 117 33.40 -7.22 0.53
C ARG A 117 32.32 -6.43 -0.21
N TRP A 118 31.46 -7.12 -0.95
CA TRP A 118 30.35 -6.51 -1.69
C TRP A 118 29.11 -6.32 -0.82
N GLU A 119 28.86 -7.25 0.11
CA GLU A 119 27.74 -7.16 1.05
C GLU A 119 27.87 -5.99 2.01
N LEU A 120 29.08 -5.63 2.46
CA LEU A 120 29.27 -4.44 3.29
C LEU A 120 28.86 -3.16 2.56
N VAL A 121 29.14 -3.05 1.26
CA VAL A 121 28.72 -1.88 0.46
C VAL A 121 27.20 -1.81 0.39
N ILE A 122 26.53 -2.94 0.10
CA ILE A 122 25.06 -3.00 0.04
C ILE A 122 24.45 -2.75 1.43
N GLY A 123 25.04 -3.33 2.48
CA GLY A 123 24.63 -3.14 3.88
C GLY A 123 24.77 -1.69 4.34
N ALA A 124 25.84 -1.00 3.92
CA ALA A 124 26.02 0.42 4.17
C ALA A 124 24.96 1.27 3.45
N LEU A 125 24.66 0.97 2.18
CA LEU A 125 23.59 1.65 1.43
C LEU A 125 22.22 1.43 2.08
N TYR A 126 21.93 0.19 2.51
CA TYR A 126 20.72 -0.14 3.26
C TYR A 126 20.63 0.65 4.58
N LEU A 127 21.71 0.67 5.36
CA LEU A 127 21.75 1.41 6.62
C LEU A 127 21.55 2.91 6.40
N PHE A 128 22.20 3.48 5.38
CA PHE A 128 22.03 4.88 5.02
C PHE A 128 20.58 5.20 4.65
N GLU A 129 19.93 4.35 3.83
CA GLU A 129 18.52 4.50 3.49
C GLU A 129 17.62 4.45 4.73
N ARG A 130 17.87 3.50 5.65
CA ARG A 130 17.12 3.37 6.90
C ARG A 130 17.31 4.58 7.82
N LEU A 131 18.54 5.06 7.99
CA LEU A 131 18.85 6.25 8.79
C LEU A 131 18.20 7.50 8.18
N TYR A 132 18.26 7.65 6.85
CA TYR A 132 17.61 8.76 6.16
C TYR A 132 16.10 8.76 6.38
N ARG A 133 15.45 7.59 6.29
CA ARG A 133 14.02 7.45 6.59
C ARG A 133 13.66 7.81 8.02
N GLU A 134 14.47 7.38 8.99
CA GLU A 134 14.26 7.71 10.40
C GLU A 134 14.40 9.22 10.67
N ILE A 135 15.37 9.87 10.04
CA ILE A 135 15.54 11.32 10.11
C ILE A 135 14.36 12.04 9.45
N ARG A 136 13.93 11.59 8.27
CA ARG A 136 12.80 12.17 7.51
C ARG A 136 11.48 12.03 8.27
N SER A 137 11.24 10.88 8.88
CA SER A 137 10.00 10.54 9.55
C SER A 137 9.78 11.34 10.84
N ARG A 138 10.87 11.65 11.55
CA ARG A 138 10.90 12.44 12.80
C ARG A 138 10.82 13.95 12.61
N ARG A 139 10.83 14.45 11.36
CA ARG A 139 10.59 15.87 11.10
C ARG A 139 9.21 16.28 11.62
N VAL A 140 9.13 17.51 12.13
CA VAL A 140 7.94 18.10 12.77
C VAL A 140 6.67 17.77 11.98
N THR A 141 5.73 17.13 12.67
CA THR A 141 4.41 16.76 12.16
C THR A 141 3.41 17.05 13.27
N VAL A 142 2.40 17.89 12.99
CA VAL A 142 1.43 18.35 13.99
C VAL A 142 0.03 18.00 13.51
N ILE A 143 -0.73 17.29 14.35
CA ILE A 143 -2.15 17.02 14.10
C ILE A 143 -2.91 18.32 14.30
N THR A 144 -3.64 18.76 13.29
CA THR A 144 -4.44 19.99 13.34
C THR A 144 -5.89 19.71 13.68
N LYS A 145 -6.44 18.63 13.14
CA LYS A 145 -7.85 18.28 13.31
C LYS A 145 -8.06 16.78 13.17
N VAL A 146 -8.97 16.23 13.97
CA VAL A 146 -9.43 14.85 13.86
C VAL A 146 -10.94 14.87 13.69
N ILE A 147 -11.44 14.19 12.67
CA ILE A 147 -12.86 14.10 12.36
C ILE A 147 -13.26 12.64 12.44
N ARG A 148 -14.19 12.33 13.33
CA ARG A 148 -14.84 11.02 13.38
C ARG A 148 -15.89 10.96 12.28
N HIS A 149 -15.81 9.91 11.48
CA HIS A 149 -16.80 9.58 10.46
C HIS A 149 -17.66 8.40 10.96
N PRO A 150 -18.86 8.22 10.38
CA PRO A 150 -19.68 7.04 10.62
C PRO A 150 -18.92 5.72 10.34
N TYR A 151 -19.41 4.62 10.90
CA TYR A 151 -18.92 3.25 10.65
C TYR A 151 -17.42 3.02 10.92
N ALA A 152 -16.93 3.60 12.00
CA ALA A 152 -15.57 3.43 12.49
C ALA A 152 -14.49 3.87 11.49
N ALA A 153 -14.77 4.96 10.76
CA ALA A 153 -13.78 5.70 10.00
C ALA A 153 -13.40 6.99 10.75
N MET A 154 -12.18 7.46 10.54
CA MET A 154 -11.71 8.74 11.07
C MET A 154 -10.80 9.40 10.04
N GLU A 155 -10.86 10.72 9.98
CA GLU A 155 -9.97 11.56 9.20
C GLU A 155 -9.00 12.26 10.14
N ILE A 156 -7.71 12.15 9.83
CA ILE A 156 -6.65 12.81 10.57
C ILE A 156 -6.07 13.87 9.64
N GLN A 157 -6.27 15.15 10.00
CA GLN A 157 -5.65 16.28 9.31
C GLN A 157 -4.42 16.72 10.09
N PHE A 158 -3.33 16.96 9.36
CA PHE A 158 -2.04 17.31 9.94
C PHE A 158 -1.21 18.18 9.01
N GLN A 159 -0.21 18.85 9.59
CA GLN A 159 0.77 19.63 8.85
C GLN A 159 2.14 18.98 8.94
N LYS A 160 2.81 18.88 7.80
CA LYS A 160 4.22 18.47 7.68
C LYS A 160 4.94 19.37 6.68
N PRO A 161 5.46 20.53 7.10
CA PRO A 161 6.07 21.53 6.20
C PRO A 161 7.24 20.98 5.37
N SER A 162 7.93 19.98 5.91
CA SER A 162 9.07 19.34 5.25
C SER A 162 8.71 18.43 4.06
N MET A 163 7.42 18.25 3.78
CA MET A 163 6.91 17.27 2.82
C MET A 163 6.08 17.96 1.73
N LYS A 164 6.42 17.68 0.47
CA LYS A 164 5.60 18.01 -0.70
C LYS A 164 5.16 16.70 -1.32
N TYR A 165 3.90 16.60 -1.75
CA TYR A 165 3.32 15.38 -2.29
C TYR A 165 2.47 15.67 -3.52
N LYS A 166 2.16 14.62 -4.28
CA LYS A 166 1.22 14.62 -5.39
C LYS A 166 -0.03 13.82 -5.03
N ALA A 167 -1.14 14.12 -5.68
CA ALA A 167 -2.40 13.42 -5.45
C ALA A 167 -2.26 11.90 -5.70
N GLY A 168 -2.87 11.10 -4.84
CA GLY A 168 -2.80 9.63 -4.91
C GLY A 168 -1.58 9.01 -4.21
N GLN A 169 -0.58 9.81 -3.82
CA GLN A 169 0.55 9.32 -3.02
C GLN A 169 0.12 8.87 -1.62
N TRP A 170 0.96 8.09 -0.98
CA TRP A 170 0.71 7.51 0.34
C TRP A 170 1.90 7.71 1.28
N VAL A 171 1.68 7.48 2.57
CA VAL A 171 2.67 7.67 3.64
C VAL A 171 2.63 6.50 4.60
N PHE A 172 3.75 6.26 5.31
CA PHE A 172 3.73 5.45 6.51
C PHE A 172 3.50 6.32 7.74
N LEU A 173 2.54 5.90 8.55
CA LEU A 173 2.19 6.50 9.82
C LEU A 173 2.75 5.67 10.98
N GLN A 174 3.39 6.34 11.93
CA GLN A 174 3.70 5.79 13.24
C GLN A 174 3.21 6.75 14.33
N VAL A 175 2.56 6.20 15.35
CA VAL A 175 2.11 6.94 16.54
C VAL A 175 2.75 6.27 17.76
N PRO A 176 3.85 6.83 18.32
CA PRO A 176 4.61 6.19 19.39
C PRO A 176 3.78 5.82 20.63
N ASP A 177 2.73 6.58 20.93
CA ASP A 177 1.82 6.34 22.06
C ASP A 177 0.97 5.08 21.87
N VAL A 178 0.78 4.64 20.62
CA VAL A 178 0.10 3.39 20.26
C VAL A 178 1.13 2.27 20.05
N SER A 179 2.14 2.52 19.22
CA SER A 179 3.26 1.61 18.98
C SER A 179 4.48 2.37 18.46
N SER A 180 5.60 2.18 19.14
CA SER A 180 6.89 2.80 18.77
C SER A 180 7.64 2.08 17.66
N THR A 181 7.16 0.91 17.21
CA THR A 181 7.84 0.05 16.23
C THR A 181 7.04 -0.16 14.97
N GLN A 182 5.71 -0.09 15.04
CA GLN A 182 4.84 -0.31 13.89
C GLN A 182 4.74 0.93 13.02
N TRP A 183 4.73 0.69 11.71
CA TRP A 183 4.51 1.68 10.66
C TRP A 183 3.42 1.17 9.73
N HIS A 184 2.36 1.93 9.54
CA HIS A 184 1.20 1.51 8.76
C HIS A 184 1.00 2.42 7.54
N PRO A 185 0.78 1.86 6.34
CA PRO A 185 0.60 2.65 5.13
C PRO A 185 -0.81 3.25 5.06
N PHE A 186 -0.90 4.53 4.73
CA PHE A 186 -2.16 5.21 4.46
C PHE A 186 -2.03 6.14 3.25
N THR A 187 -3.03 6.08 2.37
CA THR A 187 -3.14 6.99 1.23
C THR A 187 -3.49 8.40 1.69
N ILE A 188 -2.82 9.40 1.12
CA ILE A 188 -3.15 10.80 1.37
C ILE A 188 -4.47 11.10 0.64
N THR A 189 -5.47 11.54 1.40
CA THR A 189 -6.82 11.85 0.89
C THR A 189 -7.03 13.33 0.59
N SER A 190 -6.20 14.20 1.14
CA SER A 190 -6.19 15.63 0.82
C SER A 190 -5.63 15.88 -0.58
N CYS A 191 -6.01 17.02 -1.14
CA CYS A 191 -5.45 17.53 -2.40
C CYS A 191 -4.13 18.28 -2.12
N PRO A 192 -3.12 18.24 -3.03
CA PRO A 192 -1.90 19.03 -2.87
C PRO A 192 -2.12 20.56 -2.73
N PHE A 193 -3.29 21.07 -3.12
CA PHE A 193 -3.70 22.45 -2.96
C PHE A 193 -4.34 22.76 -1.59
N ASP A 194 -4.68 21.74 -0.81
CA ASP A 194 -5.24 21.91 0.54
C ASP A 194 -4.15 22.44 1.50
N PRO A 195 -4.50 23.29 2.49
CA PRO A 195 -3.54 23.84 3.45
C PRO A 195 -3.09 22.81 4.51
N TYR A 196 -3.62 21.58 4.45
CA TYR A 196 -3.31 20.48 5.35
C TYR A 196 -3.12 19.18 4.55
N LEU A 197 -2.51 18.20 5.19
CA LEU A 197 -2.52 16.83 4.74
C LEU A 197 -3.59 16.07 5.50
N SER A 198 -4.33 15.19 4.82
CA SER A 198 -5.28 14.31 5.49
C SER A 198 -5.13 12.86 5.07
N ILE A 199 -5.41 11.97 6.01
CA ILE A 199 -5.54 10.54 5.79
C ILE A 199 -6.88 10.07 6.38
N HIS A 200 -7.51 9.10 5.72
CA HIS A 200 -8.70 8.43 6.25
C HIS A 200 -8.34 7.02 6.70
N VAL A 201 -8.68 6.71 7.95
CA VAL A 201 -8.36 5.45 8.59
C VAL A 201 -9.63 4.75 9.01
N ARG A 202 -9.82 3.51 8.54
CA ARG A 202 -10.90 2.63 9.01
C ARG A 202 -10.38 1.75 10.15
N GLN A 203 -11.11 1.66 11.26
CA GLN A 203 -10.74 0.91 12.46
C GLN A 203 -11.02 -0.59 12.31
N VAL A 204 -10.19 -1.29 11.53
CA VAL A 204 -10.39 -2.72 11.20
C VAL A 204 -9.52 -3.68 12.01
N GLY A 205 -8.31 -3.28 12.38
CA GLY A 205 -7.34 -4.10 13.11
C GLY A 205 -6.86 -3.44 14.40
N ASP A 206 -6.03 -4.17 15.15
CA ASP A 206 -5.58 -3.80 16.50
C ASP A 206 -4.94 -2.41 16.55
N PHE A 207 -3.98 -2.13 15.64
CA PHE A 207 -3.35 -0.82 15.53
C PHE A 207 -4.37 0.29 15.23
N THR A 208 -5.24 0.10 14.23
CA THR A 208 -6.20 1.14 13.82
C THR A 208 -7.27 1.42 14.86
N ARG A 209 -7.64 0.43 15.68
CA ARG A 209 -8.57 0.60 16.80
C ARG A 209 -7.89 1.34 17.95
N ALA A 210 -6.68 0.93 18.33
CA ALA A 210 -5.90 1.62 19.36
C ALA A 210 -5.55 3.06 18.95
N LEU A 211 -5.31 3.31 17.66
CA LEU A 211 -5.17 4.66 17.10
C LEU A 211 -6.47 5.46 17.25
N GLY A 212 -7.61 4.83 17.00
CA GLY A 212 -8.93 5.43 17.25
C GLY A 212 -9.09 5.83 18.71
N ASP A 213 -8.79 4.94 19.66
CA ASP A 213 -8.84 5.22 21.09
C ASP A 213 -7.93 6.39 21.49
N ALA A 214 -6.69 6.39 21.00
CA ALA A 214 -5.69 7.44 21.29
C ALA A 214 -6.07 8.81 20.71
N LEU A 215 -6.83 8.84 19.63
CA LEU A 215 -7.33 10.07 18.99
C LEU A 215 -8.74 10.46 19.45
N GLY A 216 -9.31 9.78 20.44
CA GLY A 216 -10.66 10.08 20.93
C GLY A 216 -11.80 9.62 20.00
N CYS A 217 -11.50 8.79 19.00
CA CYS A 217 -12.45 8.21 18.04
C CYS A 217 -12.86 6.76 18.38
N GLY A 218 -12.46 6.27 19.55
CA GLY A 218 -12.61 4.89 19.96
C GLY A 218 -13.98 4.57 20.57
N PRO A 219 -14.27 3.27 20.83
CA PRO A 219 -15.48 2.87 21.54
C PRO A 219 -15.56 3.41 22.97
N ALA A 220 -14.42 3.71 23.59
CA ALA A 220 -14.36 4.25 24.95
C ALA A 220 -15.06 5.61 25.07
N GLN A 221 -15.07 6.41 24.00
CA GLN A 221 -15.73 7.71 23.93
C GLN A 221 -17.22 7.61 23.51
N ALA A 222 -17.78 6.40 23.39
CA ALA A 222 -19.17 6.20 22.99
C ALA A 222 -20.19 6.90 23.92
N LYS A 223 -19.84 7.13 25.19
CA LYS A 223 -20.66 7.89 26.14
C LYS A 223 -20.72 9.39 25.82
N ASP A 224 -19.60 9.96 25.35
CA ASP A 224 -19.54 11.36 24.93
C ASP A 224 -20.32 11.60 23.62
N LEU A 225 -20.71 10.51 22.96
CA LEU A 225 -21.48 10.47 21.72
C LEU A 225 -22.96 10.12 21.94
N GLU A 226 -23.38 9.90 23.18
CA GLU A 226 -24.76 9.54 23.50
C GLU A 226 -25.69 10.73 23.21
N GLY A 227 -26.60 10.56 22.23
CA GLY A 227 -27.52 11.60 21.77
C GLY A 227 -27.08 12.37 20.52
N LEU A 228 -25.88 12.09 19.98
CA LEU A 228 -25.46 12.58 18.67
C LEU A 228 -25.98 11.67 17.55
N ASP A 229 -26.20 12.24 16.36
CA ASP A 229 -26.60 11.49 15.17
C ASP A 229 -25.52 10.44 14.84
N PRO A 230 -25.83 9.14 14.85
CA PRO A 230 -24.86 8.09 14.54
C PRO A 230 -24.24 8.22 13.13
N ASN A 231 -24.92 8.93 12.22
CA ASN A 231 -24.47 9.16 10.85
C ASN A 231 -23.81 10.54 10.66
N GLY A 232 -23.63 11.31 11.74
CA GLY A 232 -22.96 12.60 11.70
C GLY A 232 -21.43 12.50 11.64
N MET A 233 -20.80 13.52 11.05
CA MET A 233 -19.36 13.75 11.16
C MET A 233 -19.06 14.69 12.33
N TYR A 234 -18.16 14.29 13.22
CA TYR A 234 -17.86 15.05 14.44
C TYR A 234 -16.38 15.36 14.54
N GLU A 235 -16.06 16.63 14.75
CA GLU A 235 -14.72 17.03 15.14
C GLU A 235 -14.44 16.60 16.57
N VAL A 236 -13.35 15.87 16.78
CA VAL A 236 -12.93 15.47 18.13
C VAL A 236 -12.26 16.67 18.78
N ALA A 237 -12.96 17.28 19.72
CA ALA A 237 -12.38 18.28 20.61
C ALA A 237 -11.57 17.58 21.70
N LEU A 238 -10.31 18.00 21.88
CA LEU A 238 -9.53 17.59 23.05
C LEU A 238 -10.19 18.16 24.29
N GLN A 239 -10.46 17.32 25.29
CA GLN A 239 -10.88 17.80 26.60
C GLN A 239 -9.72 18.60 27.24
N ASN A 240 -10.04 19.56 28.11
CA ASN A 240 -9.04 20.39 28.79
C ASN A 240 -7.96 19.52 29.46
N GLY A 241 -6.70 19.67 29.04
CA GLY A 241 -5.55 18.93 29.56
C GLY A 241 -5.15 17.69 28.75
N GLN A 242 -5.95 17.26 27.76
CA GLN A 242 -5.54 16.22 26.81
C GLN A 242 -4.74 16.83 25.66
N THR A 243 -3.66 16.15 25.28
CA THR A 243 -2.83 16.53 24.13
C THR A 243 -2.97 15.46 23.05
N MET A 244 -2.98 15.87 21.78
CA MET A 244 -2.97 14.91 20.68
C MET A 244 -1.68 14.07 20.74
N PRO A 245 -1.76 12.77 20.46
CA PRO A 245 -0.59 11.90 20.47
C PRO A 245 0.43 12.36 19.44
N ALA A 246 1.71 12.12 19.74
CA ALA A 246 2.77 12.45 18.82
C ALA A 246 2.67 11.59 17.55
N MET A 247 2.85 12.19 16.38
CA MET A 247 2.74 11.51 15.10
C MET A 247 4.02 11.63 14.30
N ARG A 248 4.47 10.52 13.72
CA ARG A 248 5.59 10.45 12.77
C ARG A 248 5.07 9.97 11.42
N VAL A 249 5.53 10.65 10.37
CA VAL A 249 5.07 10.40 9.00
C VAL A 249 6.29 10.28 8.10
N ASP A 250 6.42 9.12 7.47
CA ASP A 250 7.46 8.81 6.49
C ASP A 250 6.85 8.78 5.08
N GLY A 251 7.40 9.57 4.15
CA GLY A 251 6.87 9.73 2.80
C GLY A 251 7.22 11.07 2.15
N PRO A 252 6.54 11.42 1.04
CA PRO A 252 5.52 10.60 0.38
C PRO A 252 6.12 9.44 -0.41
N TYR A 253 5.29 8.44 -0.70
CA TYR A 253 5.60 7.34 -1.59
C TYR A 253 4.74 7.42 -2.85
N GLY A 254 5.37 7.18 -3.99
CA GLY A 254 4.71 7.22 -5.28
C GLY A 254 3.65 6.15 -5.45
N ALA A 255 2.65 6.46 -6.27
CA ALA A 255 1.56 5.55 -6.63
C ALA A 255 1.33 5.60 -8.15
N PRO A 256 0.98 4.48 -8.81
CA PRO A 256 0.61 4.48 -10.23
C PRO A 256 -0.46 5.51 -10.60
N ALA A 257 -1.34 5.82 -9.65
CA ALA A 257 -2.37 6.82 -9.80
C ALA A 257 -1.87 8.26 -10.08
N GLU A 258 -0.58 8.56 -9.92
CA GLU A 258 0.02 9.82 -10.37
C GLU A 258 -0.11 10.03 -11.89
N ASP A 259 -0.07 8.94 -12.66
CA ASP A 259 -0.05 8.96 -14.14
C ASP A 259 -1.45 9.18 -14.74
N VAL A 260 -2.47 9.45 -13.92
CA VAL A 260 -3.86 9.68 -14.36
C VAL A 260 -3.95 10.80 -15.40
N PHE A 261 -3.09 11.83 -15.29
CA PHE A 261 -3.06 12.95 -16.22
C PHE A 261 -2.44 12.63 -17.59
N ASP A 262 -1.73 11.51 -17.71
CA ASP A 262 -1.06 11.07 -18.95
C ASP A 262 -1.98 10.27 -19.87
N ASN A 263 -3.25 10.07 -19.49
CA ASN A 263 -4.24 9.34 -20.29
C ASN A 263 -5.36 10.28 -20.73
N GLU A 264 -6.01 9.97 -21.85
CA GLU A 264 -7.13 10.77 -22.37
C GLU A 264 -8.39 10.54 -21.56
N ILE A 265 -8.58 9.30 -21.12
CA ILE A 265 -9.66 8.86 -20.24
C ILE A 265 -9.04 8.10 -19.07
N ALA A 266 -9.48 8.44 -17.85
CA ALA A 266 -9.11 7.72 -16.65
C ALA A 266 -10.32 6.97 -16.09
N VAL A 267 -10.19 5.66 -15.90
CA VAL A 267 -11.18 4.81 -15.22
C VAL A 267 -10.65 4.50 -13.82
N LEU A 268 -11.23 5.15 -12.82
CA LEU A 268 -10.84 5.03 -11.42
C LEU A 268 -11.78 4.04 -10.73
N ILE A 269 -11.27 2.88 -10.32
CA ILE A 269 -12.06 1.80 -9.74
C ILE A 269 -11.64 1.61 -8.28
N GLY A 270 -12.56 1.86 -7.34
CA GLY A 270 -12.35 1.63 -5.91
C GLY A 270 -13.29 0.57 -5.36
N THR A 271 -12.79 -0.28 -4.45
CA THR A 271 -13.63 -1.20 -3.68
C THR A 271 -13.60 -0.87 -2.19
N GLY A 272 -14.75 -0.61 -1.56
CA GLY A 272 -14.83 -0.25 -0.14
C GLY A 272 -13.95 0.97 0.20
N ILE A 273 -13.06 0.82 1.19
CA ILE A 273 -12.09 1.88 1.59
C ILE A 273 -11.04 2.17 0.50
N GLY A 274 -10.88 1.30 -0.50
CA GLY A 274 -9.97 1.51 -1.64
C GLY A 274 -10.33 2.72 -2.52
N VAL A 275 -11.35 3.50 -2.16
CA VAL A 275 -11.70 4.77 -2.78
C VAL A 275 -10.81 5.94 -2.35
N THR A 276 -10.10 5.82 -1.23
CA THR A 276 -9.24 6.87 -0.66
C THR A 276 -8.25 7.52 -1.62
N PRO A 277 -7.51 6.81 -2.51
CA PRO A 277 -6.65 7.49 -3.50
C PRO A 277 -7.45 8.39 -4.45
N TRP A 278 -8.66 7.97 -4.80
CA TRP A 278 -9.52 8.69 -5.74
C TRP A 278 -10.04 10.00 -5.13
N ALA A 279 -10.17 10.09 -3.81
CA ALA A 279 -10.49 11.33 -3.09
C ALA A 279 -9.53 12.47 -3.46
N SER A 280 -8.24 12.21 -3.27
CA SER A 280 -7.18 13.18 -3.53
C SER A 280 -7.08 13.53 -5.02
N ILE A 281 -7.20 12.52 -5.88
CA ILE A 281 -7.08 12.68 -7.33
C ILE A 281 -8.25 13.46 -7.91
N LEU A 282 -9.49 13.15 -7.53
CA LEU A 282 -10.67 13.85 -8.02
C LEU A 282 -10.67 15.33 -7.60
N LYS A 283 -10.32 15.62 -6.32
CA LYS A 283 -10.12 17.00 -5.86
C LYS A 283 -9.02 17.71 -6.66
N ASN A 284 -7.91 17.03 -6.93
CA ASN A 284 -6.80 17.60 -7.70
C ASN A 284 -7.18 17.89 -9.15
N ILE A 285 -7.87 16.96 -9.82
CA ILE A 285 -8.37 17.16 -11.19
C ILE A 285 -9.28 18.39 -11.23
N TRP A 286 -10.17 18.53 -10.24
CA TRP A 286 -11.05 19.69 -10.15
C TRP A 286 -10.27 21.00 -9.98
N HIS A 287 -9.34 21.07 -9.02
CA HIS A 287 -8.52 22.26 -8.80
C HIS A 287 -7.69 22.65 -10.04
N LEU A 288 -7.11 21.68 -10.73
CA LEU A 288 -6.33 21.93 -11.94
C LEU A 288 -7.20 22.44 -13.08
N ARG A 289 -8.41 21.86 -13.26
CA ARG A 289 -9.37 22.31 -14.29
C ARG A 289 -9.89 23.72 -14.05
N SER A 290 -10.17 24.06 -12.80
CA SER A 290 -10.60 25.41 -12.39
C SER A 290 -9.45 26.42 -12.37
N GLY A 291 -8.21 25.94 -12.43
CA GLY A 291 -7.00 26.75 -12.40
C GLY A 291 -6.62 27.31 -13.77
N PRO A 292 -5.54 28.13 -13.84
CA PRO A 292 -5.09 28.77 -15.08
C PRO A 292 -4.53 27.78 -16.11
N ASN A 293 -4.10 26.58 -15.67
CA ASN A 293 -3.44 25.57 -16.49
C ASN A 293 -4.20 24.23 -16.38
N PRO A 294 -5.38 24.10 -17.03
CA PRO A 294 -6.13 22.85 -17.02
C PRO A 294 -5.35 21.72 -17.71
N PRO A 295 -5.52 20.46 -17.27
CA PRO A 295 -4.88 19.32 -17.90
C PRO A 295 -5.39 19.18 -19.35
N SER A 296 -4.48 19.20 -20.31
CA SER A 296 -4.81 19.18 -21.74
C SER A 296 -5.13 17.79 -22.29
N ARG A 297 -4.52 16.75 -21.72
CA ARG A 297 -4.66 15.37 -22.19
C ARG A 297 -5.83 14.65 -21.55
N LEU A 298 -5.96 14.68 -20.22
CA LEU A 298 -7.09 14.08 -19.53
C LEU A 298 -8.38 14.85 -19.84
N ARG A 299 -9.30 14.22 -20.56
CA ARG A 299 -10.58 14.84 -20.96
C ARG A 299 -11.75 14.34 -20.14
N ARG A 300 -11.72 13.08 -19.70
CA ARG A 300 -12.84 12.45 -19.01
C ARG A 300 -12.38 11.46 -17.94
N VAL A 301 -13.15 11.37 -16.87
CA VAL A 301 -12.93 10.50 -15.72
C VAL A 301 -14.19 9.66 -15.49
N GLU A 302 -14.03 8.35 -15.52
CA GLU A 302 -15.06 7.39 -15.15
C GLU A 302 -14.72 6.84 -13.76
N PHE A 303 -15.49 7.22 -12.77
CA PHE A 303 -15.29 6.79 -11.39
C PHE A 303 -16.26 5.65 -11.07
N ILE A 304 -15.73 4.45 -10.85
CA ILE A 304 -16.50 3.24 -10.54
C ILE A 304 -16.25 2.86 -9.08
N TRP A 305 -17.27 2.97 -8.26
CA TRP A 305 -17.19 2.63 -6.84
C TRP A 305 -18.01 1.39 -6.53
N VAL A 306 -17.34 0.33 -6.09
CA VAL A 306 -17.96 -0.95 -5.75
C VAL A 306 -17.94 -1.13 -4.24
N CYS A 307 -19.12 -1.11 -3.63
CA CYS A 307 -19.29 -1.35 -2.21
C CYS A 307 -20.05 -2.65 -1.97
N LYS A 308 -19.77 -3.28 -0.83
CA LYS A 308 -20.58 -4.40 -0.34
C LYS A 308 -21.80 -3.83 0.36
N ASP A 309 -21.58 -2.94 1.30
CA ASP A 309 -22.55 -2.34 2.21
C ASP A 309 -22.83 -0.87 1.87
N THR A 310 -24.02 -0.39 2.21
CA THR A 310 -24.43 1.01 2.04
C THR A 310 -23.67 1.96 2.96
N SER A 311 -23.25 1.47 4.13
CA SER A 311 -22.46 2.22 5.12
C SER A 311 -21.13 2.75 4.59
N SER A 312 -20.57 2.11 3.56
CA SER A 312 -19.31 2.55 2.96
C SER A 312 -19.46 3.83 2.13
N PHE A 313 -20.68 4.25 1.76
CA PHE A 313 -20.92 5.39 0.88
C PHE A 313 -20.81 6.76 1.56
N GLU A 314 -21.11 6.86 2.85
CA GLU A 314 -21.41 8.15 3.50
C GLU A 314 -20.22 9.11 3.63
N TRP A 315 -19.05 8.65 4.09
CA TRP A 315 -17.91 9.57 4.32
C TRP A 315 -17.37 10.21 3.02
N PHE A 316 -17.62 9.57 1.88
CA PHE A 316 -17.19 10.05 0.56
C PHE A 316 -18.31 10.73 -0.24
N GLN A 317 -19.56 10.58 0.20
CA GLN A 317 -20.75 11.08 -0.47
C GLN A 317 -20.75 12.61 -0.60
N ALA A 318 -20.43 13.33 0.48
CA ALA A 318 -20.43 14.80 0.45
C ALA A 318 -19.43 15.34 -0.60
N LEU A 319 -18.26 14.70 -0.71
CA LEU A 319 -17.27 15.05 -1.73
C LEU A 319 -17.78 14.72 -3.14
N LEU A 320 -18.32 13.52 -3.34
CA LEU A 320 -18.83 13.09 -4.64
C LEU A 320 -19.99 13.96 -5.14
N SER A 321 -20.92 14.31 -4.26
CA SER A 321 -22.06 15.18 -4.58
C SER A 321 -21.57 16.57 -5.01
N SER A 322 -20.60 17.13 -4.28
CA SER A 322 -19.97 18.40 -4.63
C SER A 322 -19.29 18.36 -5.99
N LEU A 323 -18.50 17.31 -6.26
CA LEU A 323 -17.80 17.14 -7.54
C LEU A 323 -18.76 16.90 -8.72
N GLU A 324 -19.83 16.13 -8.52
CA GLU A 324 -20.84 15.85 -9.55
C GLU A 324 -21.64 17.11 -9.91
N ALA A 325 -22.08 17.88 -8.90
CA ALA A 325 -22.76 19.15 -9.12
C ALA A 325 -21.88 20.14 -9.89
N GLN A 326 -20.60 20.22 -9.54
CA GLN A 326 -19.65 21.12 -10.20
C GLN A 326 -19.31 20.67 -11.63
N SER A 327 -19.16 19.36 -11.87
CA SER A 327 -18.96 18.79 -13.22
C SER A 327 -20.14 19.13 -14.14
N ALA A 328 -21.37 18.96 -13.64
CA ALA A 328 -22.58 19.31 -14.38
C ALA A 328 -22.67 20.81 -14.69
N ASN A 329 -22.31 21.67 -13.72
CA ASN A 329 -22.35 23.13 -13.91
C ASN A 329 -21.31 23.59 -14.95
N ALA A 330 -20.09 23.05 -14.91
CA ALA A 330 -19.04 23.36 -15.88
C ALA A 330 -19.43 22.94 -17.30
N ALA A 331 -19.99 21.72 -17.44
CA ALA A 331 -20.51 21.21 -18.69
C ALA A 331 -21.62 22.13 -19.27
N ALA A 332 -22.53 22.59 -18.41
CA ALA A 332 -23.60 23.50 -18.80
C ALA A 332 -23.08 24.89 -19.24
N SER A 333 -22.04 25.42 -18.59
CA SER A 333 -21.47 26.73 -18.94
C SER A 333 -20.62 26.73 -20.21
N GLU A 334 -19.89 25.63 -20.46
CA GLU A 334 -18.93 25.54 -21.57
C GLU A 334 -19.53 24.87 -22.82
N GLY A 335 -20.75 24.32 -22.72
CA GLY A 335 -21.34 23.49 -23.77
C GLY A 335 -20.56 22.21 -24.03
N SER A 336 -19.78 21.76 -23.04
CA SER A 336 -18.93 20.57 -23.11
C SER A 336 -19.61 19.39 -22.39
N ALA A 337 -19.12 18.18 -22.62
CA ALA A 337 -19.60 17.01 -21.87
C ALA A 337 -19.06 17.03 -20.44
N GLU A 338 -19.80 16.45 -19.51
CA GLU A 338 -19.35 16.26 -18.11
C GLU A 338 -17.99 15.54 -18.07
N PHE A 339 -17.05 16.13 -17.33
CA PHE A 339 -15.70 15.56 -17.24
C PHE A 339 -15.63 14.38 -16.27
N LEU A 340 -16.57 14.29 -15.31
CA LEU A 340 -16.65 13.23 -14.31
C LEU A 340 -17.99 12.52 -14.43
N ARG A 341 -17.94 11.20 -14.54
CA ARG A 341 -19.11 10.32 -14.44
C ARG A 341 -18.92 9.32 -13.30
N ILE A 342 -19.91 9.21 -12.43
CA ILE A 342 -19.87 8.35 -11.26
C ILE A 342 -20.74 7.12 -11.51
N HIS A 343 -20.23 5.94 -11.16
CA HIS A 343 -20.97 4.68 -11.19
C HIS A 343 -20.82 3.98 -9.85
N THR A 344 -21.88 3.99 -9.07
CA THR A 344 -21.94 3.25 -7.80
C THR A 344 -22.49 1.85 -8.04
N TYR A 345 -21.88 0.85 -7.40
CA TYR A 345 -22.31 -0.55 -7.44
C TYR A 345 -22.45 -1.10 -6.03
N LEU A 346 -23.66 -1.55 -5.67
CA LEU A 346 -23.94 -2.25 -4.43
C LEU A 346 -23.99 -3.76 -4.69
N THR A 347 -23.07 -4.49 -4.06
CA THR A 347 -22.87 -5.93 -4.31
C THR A 347 -23.50 -6.84 -3.26
N GLN A 348 -23.98 -6.30 -2.13
CA GLN A 348 -24.75 -7.07 -1.15
C GLN A 348 -26.07 -7.55 -1.76
N ARG A 349 -26.49 -8.76 -1.38
CA ARG A 349 -27.83 -9.23 -1.66
C ARG A 349 -28.80 -8.45 -0.79
N LEU A 350 -29.72 -7.75 -1.43
CA LEU A 350 -30.83 -7.09 -0.78
C LEU A 350 -31.97 -8.10 -0.62
N ASP A 351 -32.65 -8.03 0.51
CA ASP A 351 -33.97 -8.64 0.69
C ASP A 351 -35.00 -7.94 -0.20
N ALA A 352 -36.11 -8.65 -0.49
CA ALA A 352 -37.13 -8.17 -1.41
C ALA A 352 -37.76 -6.85 -0.94
N ASP A 353 -37.94 -6.69 0.37
CA ASP A 353 -38.56 -5.50 0.96
C ASP A 353 -37.64 -4.28 0.83
N THR A 354 -36.37 -4.42 1.19
CA THR A 354 -35.38 -3.33 1.00
C THR A 354 -35.22 -2.96 -0.47
N ALA A 355 -35.17 -3.94 -1.38
CA ALA A 355 -35.09 -3.67 -2.82
C ALA A 355 -36.33 -2.95 -3.35
N ALA A 356 -37.52 -3.34 -2.90
CA ALA A 356 -38.78 -2.67 -3.24
C ALA A 356 -38.80 -1.23 -2.71
N ASN A 357 -38.37 -1.01 -1.47
CA ASN A 357 -38.27 0.32 -0.87
C ASN A 357 -37.32 1.24 -1.65
N ILE A 358 -36.14 0.74 -2.04
CA ILE A 358 -35.19 1.52 -2.84
C ILE A 358 -35.80 1.84 -4.21
N TYR A 359 -36.42 0.85 -4.87
CA TYR A 359 -37.03 1.07 -6.17
C TYR A 359 -38.16 2.11 -6.10
N LEU A 360 -39.07 1.98 -5.14
CA LEU A 360 -40.19 2.92 -4.94
C LEU A 360 -39.68 4.35 -4.70
N ASN A 361 -38.65 4.51 -3.88
CA ASN A 361 -38.06 5.83 -3.62
C ASN A 361 -37.18 6.35 -4.78
N SER A 362 -36.83 5.52 -5.76
CA SER A 362 -36.07 5.94 -6.95
C SER A 362 -36.96 6.45 -8.10
N VAL A 363 -38.25 6.13 -8.08
CA VAL A 363 -39.19 6.52 -9.13
C VAL A 363 -39.64 7.96 -8.89
N GLY A 364 -39.41 8.84 -9.86
CA GLY A 364 -39.79 10.26 -9.78
C GLY A 364 -38.82 11.16 -9.01
N GLN A 365 -37.80 10.60 -8.33
CA GLN A 365 -36.75 11.37 -7.67
C GLN A 365 -35.58 11.68 -8.62
N ALA A 366 -35.03 12.89 -8.49
CA ALA A 366 -33.88 13.35 -9.27
C ALA A 366 -32.54 12.83 -8.72
N LEU A 367 -32.52 12.44 -7.44
CA LEU A 367 -31.35 11.92 -6.75
C LEU A 367 -31.55 10.44 -6.40
N ASP A 368 -30.45 9.71 -6.34
CA ASP A 368 -30.41 8.33 -5.87
C ASP A 368 -30.75 8.25 -4.38
N PRO A 369 -31.67 7.37 -3.95
CA PRO A 369 -32.11 7.32 -2.55
C PRO A 369 -31.06 6.74 -1.60
N LEU A 370 -29.99 6.12 -2.09
CA LEU A 370 -28.92 5.54 -1.26
C LEU A 370 -27.72 6.47 -1.14
N THR A 371 -27.34 7.12 -2.23
CA THR A 371 -26.12 7.93 -2.28
C THR A 371 -26.38 9.42 -2.43
N GLU A 372 -27.63 9.85 -2.63
CA GLU A 372 -28.04 11.24 -2.91
C GLU A 372 -27.27 11.89 -4.08
N LEU A 373 -26.74 11.05 -4.98
CA LEU A 373 -26.07 11.47 -6.20
C LEU A 373 -27.09 11.51 -7.34
N LYS A 374 -26.84 12.30 -8.39
CA LYS A 374 -27.62 12.24 -9.63
C LYS A 374 -27.40 10.90 -10.33
N SER A 375 -26.18 10.37 -10.25
CA SER A 375 -25.83 9.04 -10.74
C SER A 375 -26.49 7.95 -9.89
N ARG A 376 -27.32 7.13 -10.54
CA ARG A 376 -28.04 6.04 -9.86
C ARG A 376 -27.15 4.85 -9.51
N THR A 377 -27.46 4.21 -8.38
CA THR A 377 -26.77 3.02 -7.91
C THR A 377 -27.16 1.78 -8.71
N ASN A 378 -26.15 1.04 -9.16
CA ASN A 378 -26.31 -0.24 -9.84
C ASN A 378 -26.26 -1.39 -8.83
N PHE A 379 -27.09 -2.41 -9.02
CA PHE A 379 -27.11 -3.58 -8.15
C PHE A 379 -26.37 -4.76 -8.79
N GLY A 380 -25.52 -5.41 -7.99
CA GLY A 380 -24.68 -6.52 -8.43
C GLY A 380 -23.25 -6.12 -8.80
N ARG A 381 -22.52 -7.05 -9.41
CA ARG A 381 -21.11 -6.84 -9.76
C ARG A 381 -21.01 -6.19 -11.15
N PRO A 382 -20.09 -5.22 -11.33
CA PRO A 382 -19.83 -4.64 -12.65
C PRO A 382 -19.34 -5.70 -13.64
N ASP A 383 -19.92 -5.73 -14.84
CA ASP A 383 -19.36 -6.46 -15.97
C ASP A 383 -18.34 -5.58 -16.70
N PHE A 384 -17.09 -5.64 -16.24
CA PHE A 384 -16.00 -4.85 -16.80
C PHE A 384 -15.72 -5.17 -18.28
N LYS A 385 -15.96 -6.40 -18.74
CA LYS A 385 -15.76 -6.77 -20.15
C LYS A 385 -16.78 -6.04 -21.00
N ARG A 386 -18.05 -6.07 -20.61
CA ARG A 386 -19.11 -5.32 -21.30
C ARG A 386 -18.86 -3.82 -21.25
N LEU A 387 -18.48 -3.28 -20.09
CA LEU A 387 -18.24 -1.85 -19.89
C LEU A 387 -17.08 -1.34 -20.76
N PHE A 388 -15.93 -2.01 -20.75
CA PHE A 388 -14.78 -1.63 -21.58
C PHE A 388 -15.04 -1.84 -23.08
N THR A 389 -15.76 -2.89 -23.45
CA THR A 389 -16.15 -3.12 -24.85
C THR A 389 -17.09 -2.01 -25.35
N ALA A 390 -18.08 -1.64 -24.54
CA ALA A 390 -19.01 -0.56 -24.88
C ALA A 390 -18.30 0.79 -24.96
N MET A 391 -17.39 1.09 -24.01
CA MET A 391 -16.57 2.31 -24.04
C MET A 391 -15.72 2.38 -25.30
N ARG A 392 -15.07 1.27 -25.69
CA ARG A 392 -14.31 1.22 -26.94
C ARG A 392 -15.20 1.48 -28.16
N LEU A 393 -16.32 0.77 -28.28
CA LEU A 393 -17.21 0.94 -29.44
C LEU A 393 -17.73 2.37 -29.54
N GLY A 394 -18.13 2.95 -28.40
CA GLY A 394 -18.54 4.35 -28.29
C GLY A 394 -17.45 5.37 -28.65
N LEU A 395 -16.18 5.01 -28.44
CA LEU A 395 -15.05 5.86 -28.86
C LEU A 395 -14.79 5.77 -30.37
N LEU A 396 -15.01 4.60 -30.95
CA LEU A 396 -14.84 4.39 -32.39
C LEU A 396 -15.97 5.03 -33.20
N ASP A 397 -17.21 5.00 -32.69
CA ASP A 397 -18.38 5.62 -33.34
C ASP A 397 -18.61 7.09 -32.94
N GLN A 398 -17.75 7.64 -32.08
CA GLN A 398 -17.80 9.00 -31.54
C GLN A 398 -19.05 9.31 -30.67
N SER A 399 -19.84 8.30 -30.28
CA SER A 399 -20.97 8.48 -29.37
C SER A 399 -20.51 8.74 -27.94
N TYR A 400 -19.31 8.30 -27.57
CA TYR A 400 -18.77 8.40 -26.21
C TYR A 400 -18.07 9.75 -25.98
N MET A 401 -17.24 10.16 -26.93
CA MET A 401 -16.56 11.46 -26.95
C MET A 401 -16.22 11.86 -28.40
N ALA A 402 -16.65 13.06 -28.80
CA ALA A 402 -16.31 13.64 -30.10
C ALA A 402 -14.90 14.27 -30.09
N GLY A 403 -14.25 14.32 -31.26
CA GLY A 403 -13.00 15.08 -31.45
C GLY A 403 -11.71 14.41 -30.98
N LEU A 404 -11.69 13.07 -30.84
CA LEU A 404 -10.48 12.29 -30.51
C LEU A 404 -9.66 11.81 -31.72
N HIS A 405 -10.20 11.88 -32.94
CA HIS A 405 -9.57 11.33 -34.15
C HIS A 405 -8.23 11.96 -34.58
N SER A 406 -7.78 13.05 -33.95
CA SER A 406 -6.44 13.61 -34.23
C SER A 406 -5.29 12.81 -33.59
N ALA A 407 -5.58 11.88 -32.66
CA ALA A 407 -4.57 11.01 -32.07
C ALA A 407 -4.56 9.64 -32.77
N ALA A 408 -3.37 9.16 -33.15
CA ALA A 408 -3.22 7.86 -33.79
C ALA A 408 -3.68 6.67 -32.91
N THR A 409 -3.70 6.85 -31.59
CA THR A 409 -4.17 5.86 -30.61
C THR A 409 -4.70 6.56 -29.36
N THR A 410 -5.91 6.22 -28.93
CA THR A 410 -6.51 6.69 -27.67
C THR A 410 -6.07 5.82 -26.50
N ASP A 411 -5.50 6.46 -25.48
CA ASP A 411 -5.02 5.79 -24.27
C ASP A 411 -6.00 5.95 -23.11
N ILE A 412 -6.44 4.83 -22.56
CA ILE A 412 -7.33 4.74 -21.41
C ILE A 412 -6.57 4.14 -20.23
N GLY A 413 -6.40 4.93 -19.17
CA GLY A 413 -5.78 4.46 -17.93
C GLY A 413 -6.84 3.85 -17.02
N VAL A 414 -6.72 2.56 -16.72
CA VAL A 414 -7.60 1.85 -15.78
C VAL A 414 -6.85 1.65 -14.47
N TYR A 415 -7.26 2.37 -13.43
CA TYR A 415 -6.63 2.36 -12.11
C TYR A 415 -7.54 1.64 -11.12
N PHE A 416 -7.00 0.63 -10.44
CA PHE A 416 -7.79 -0.20 -9.53
C PHE A 416 -7.17 -0.27 -8.14
N CYS A 417 -7.99 0.00 -7.12
CA CYS A 417 -7.65 -0.17 -5.71
C CYS A 417 -8.67 -1.09 -5.03
N GLY A 418 -8.20 -2.28 -4.64
CA GLY A 418 -9.05 -3.34 -4.08
C GLY A 418 -8.44 -4.74 -4.10
N PRO A 419 -9.25 -5.80 -3.90
CA PRO A 419 -8.75 -7.17 -3.74
C PRO A 419 -8.13 -7.74 -5.02
N ASN A 420 -7.10 -8.58 -4.86
CA ASN A 420 -6.35 -9.21 -5.96
C ASN A 420 -7.23 -9.99 -6.94
N THR A 421 -8.28 -10.64 -6.46
CA THR A 421 -9.20 -11.42 -7.30
C THR A 421 -9.94 -10.55 -8.30
N ALA A 422 -10.42 -9.37 -7.88
CA ALA A 422 -11.05 -8.40 -8.75
C ALA A 422 -10.03 -7.75 -9.70
N ALA A 423 -8.82 -7.43 -9.21
CA ALA A 423 -7.75 -6.88 -10.04
C ALA A 423 -7.44 -7.76 -11.26
N MET A 424 -7.36 -9.08 -11.06
CA MET A 424 -7.10 -10.03 -12.15
C MET A 424 -8.22 -10.00 -13.20
N GLN A 425 -9.48 -9.99 -12.78
CA GLN A 425 -10.64 -9.94 -13.69
C GLN A 425 -10.66 -8.64 -14.51
N ILE A 426 -10.42 -7.50 -13.86
CA ILE A 426 -10.39 -6.18 -14.52
C ILE A 426 -9.23 -6.10 -15.51
N SER A 427 -8.04 -6.57 -15.12
CA SER A 427 -6.87 -6.60 -16.00
C SER A 427 -7.11 -7.42 -17.27
N VAL A 428 -7.71 -8.61 -17.13
CA VAL A 428 -8.07 -9.46 -18.26
C VAL A 428 -9.13 -8.77 -19.14
N ALA A 429 -10.14 -8.16 -18.54
CA ALA A 429 -11.18 -7.43 -19.28
C ALA A 429 -10.58 -6.26 -20.09
N ALA A 430 -9.72 -5.45 -19.47
CA ALA A 430 -9.03 -4.32 -20.11
C ALA A 430 -8.15 -4.78 -21.28
N LYS A 431 -7.35 -5.84 -21.06
CA LYS A 431 -6.49 -6.41 -22.09
C LYS A 431 -7.30 -6.97 -23.27
N SER A 432 -8.38 -7.70 -22.99
CA SER A 432 -9.24 -8.28 -24.03
C SER A 432 -10.04 -7.25 -24.84
N SER A 433 -10.27 -6.07 -24.25
CA SER A 433 -11.00 -4.98 -24.90
C SER A 433 -10.08 -4.08 -25.72
N SER A 434 -8.77 -4.10 -25.51
CA SER A 434 -7.80 -3.25 -26.21
C SER A 434 -7.66 -3.60 -27.69
N THR A 435 -7.57 -2.59 -28.54
CA THR A 435 -7.31 -2.67 -29.99
C THR A 435 -6.13 -1.77 -30.37
N LYS A 436 -5.80 -1.67 -31.67
CA LYS A 436 -4.76 -0.75 -32.15
C LYS A 436 -5.14 0.71 -31.90
N ASP A 437 -6.41 1.06 -32.10
CA ASP A 437 -6.90 2.44 -32.01
C ASP A 437 -7.23 2.86 -30.56
N VAL A 438 -7.63 1.90 -29.71
CA VAL A 438 -7.99 2.16 -28.31
C VAL A 438 -7.26 1.20 -27.39
N ARG A 439 -6.37 1.74 -26.55
CA ARG A 439 -5.51 0.94 -25.67
C ARG A 439 -5.88 1.17 -24.19
N PHE A 440 -6.25 0.10 -23.51
CA PHE A 440 -6.45 0.11 -22.06
C PHE A 440 -5.15 -0.27 -21.35
N LYS A 441 -4.66 0.60 -20.47
CA LYS A 441 -3.50 0.37 -19.61
C LYS A 441 -3.98 0.13 -18.18
N PHE A 442 -3.76 -1.06 -17.65
CA PHE A 442 -4.21 -1.42 -16.30
C PHE A 442 -3.12 -1.20 -15.26
N TRP A 443 -3.44 -0.47 -14.21
CA TRP A 443 -2.60 -0.22 -13.05
C TRP A 443 -3.32 -0.65 -11.78
N LYS A 444 -2.60 -1.37 -10.93
CA LYS A 444 -3.12 -1.81 -9.64
C LYS A 444 -2.43 -1.04 -8.53
N GLU A 445 -3.24 -0.40 -7.72
CA GLU A 445 -2.84 0.15 -6.43
C GLU A 445 -2.71 -0.98 -5.40
N HIS A 446 -1.62 -0.95 -4.63
CA HIS A 446 -1.35 -1.89 -3.57
C HIS A 446 -1.37 -1.14 -2.23
N PHE A 447 -2.49 -1.23 -1.52
CA PHE A 447 -2.64 -0.70 -0.16
C PHE A 447 -3.14 -1.81 0.77
#